data_AF-A0A820MV89-F1
#
_entry.id   AF-A0A820MV89-F1
#
_cell.length_a   1.000
_cell.length_b   1.000
_cell.length_c   1.000
_cell.angle_alpha   90.00
_cell.angle_beta   90.00
_cell.angle_gamma   90.00
#
_symmetry.space_group_name_H-M   'P 1'
#
loop_
_entity.id
_entity.type
_entity.pdbx_description
1 polymer ?
#
loop_
_entity_poly.entity_id
_entity_poly.type
_entity_poly.pdbx_seq_one_letter_code
_entity_poly.pdbx_strand_id
1 'polypeptide(L)'
;DEAEERIASDGEDPLPALPNDMDESDENVNQLWTYLTSEEKHEFKSMLHDGRISHLLNDYKPWKPWWLYKTQAPALITDLENTTTPSSSALPDTIPITMPNIVPLPSLTSILPHIYVRFDVFEILFAYVLISIRYRGDFQSYISEAGSEFLHIASRHITQKATIFDDV
;
A
#
# COMPACT_ATOMS: atom_id res chain seq x y z
N ASP A 1 -48.92 51.14 -13.44
CA ASP A 1 -48.95 49.92 -12.60
C ASP A 1 -48.23 48.82 -13.32
N GLU A 2 -46.91 48.85 -13.16
CA GLU A 2 -45.96 47.83 -13.59
C GLU A 2 -46.04 46.66 -12.61
N ALA A 3 -46.26 45.45 -13.13
CA ALA A 3 -46.01 44.21 -12.41
C ALA A 3 -45.12 43.35 -13.30
N GLU A 4 -43.82 43.67 -13.30
CA GLU A 4 -42.78 42.78 -13.81
C GLU A 4 -42.60 41.63 -12.80
N GLU A 5 -43.08 40.46 -13.20
CA GLU A 5 -42.88 39.18 -12.53
C GLU A 5 -41.40 38.79 -12.63
N ARG A 6 -40.63 39.12 -11.60
CA ARG A 6 -39.24 38.70 -11.44
C ARG A 6 -39.22 37.20 -11.12
N ILE A 7 -39.04 36.37 -12.15
CA ILE A 7 -38.67 34.97 -11.98
C ILE A 7 -37.33 34.96 -11.22
N ALA A 8 -37.35 34.34 -10.04
CA ALA A 8 -36.19 34.18 -9.18
C ALA A 8 -35.10 33.43 -9.95
N SER A 9 -34.02 34.16 -10.28
CA SER A 9 -32.74 33.58 -10.65
C SER A 9 -32.24 32.80 -9.44
N ASP A 10 -32.15 31.49 -9.59
CA ASP A 10 -31.54 30.57 -8.65
C ASP A 10 -30.18 31.12 -8.20
N GLY A 11 -30.03 31.26 -6.88
CA GLY A 11 -28.87 31.88 -6.26
C GLY A 11 -27.71 30.91 -6.22
N GLU A 12 -27.02 30.75 -7.36
CA GLU A 12 -25.65 30.27 -7.33
C GLU A 12 -24.78 31.38 -6.71
N ASP A 13 -24.60 31.31 -5.39
CA ASP A 13 -23.47 31.96 -4.75
C ASP A 13 -22.18 31.43 -5.41
N PRO A 14 -21.23 32.31 -5.80
CA PRO A 14 -20.01 31.87 -6.45
C PRO A 14 -19.25 30.92 -5.53
N LEU A 15 -19.09 29.68 -5.97
CA LEU A 15 -18.32 28.68 -5.23
C LEU A 15 -16.91 29.22 -4.99
N PRO A 16 -16.39 29.17 -3.74
CA PRO A 16 -15.02 29.57 -3.47
C PRO A 16 -14.08 28.71 -4.31
N ALA A 17 -13.19 29.37 -5.07
CA ALA A 17 -12.23 28.69 -5.91
C ALA A 17 -11.38 27.75 -5.04
N LEU A 18 -11.31 26.46 -5.42
CA LEU A 18 -10.46 25.48 -4.76
C LEU A 18 -8.99 25.95 -4.87
N PRO A 19 -8.25 26.01 -3.75
CA PRO A 19 -6.83 26.33 -3.77
C PRO A 19 -6.06 25.37 -4.67
N ASN A 20 -5.23 25.91 -5.58
CA ASN A 20 -4.43 25.12 -6.52
C ASN A 20 -3.25 24.36 -5.85
N ASP A 21 -2.89 24.70 -4.60
CA ASP A 21 -1.77 24.12 -3.84
C ASP A 21 -2.27 23.27 -2.64
N MET A 22 -3.16 22.32 -2.89
CA MET A 22 -3.57 21.35 -1.88
C MET A 22 -2.59 20.17 -1.88
N ASP A 23 -1.87 19.96 -0.78
CA ASP A 23 -1.10 18.73 -0.56
C ASP A 23 -1.98 17.59 0.00
N GLU A 24 -1.48 16.35 -0.03
CA GLU A 24 -2.18 15.16 0.48
C GLU A 24 -2.12 15.01 2.02
N SER A 25 -1.76 16.06 2.78
CA SER A 25 -1.70 15.96 4.24
C SER A 25 -3.10 15.83 4.87
N ASP A 26 -3.16 15.13 6.01
CA ASP A 26 -4.41 14.92 6.77
C ASP A 26 -5.10 16.25 7.16
N GLU A 27 -4.32 17.32 7.35
CA GLU A 27 -4.83 18.65 7.67
C GLU A 27 -5.61 19.25 6.48
N ASN A 28 -5.08 19.10 5.27
CA ASN A 28 -5.70 19.61 4.04
C ASN A 28 -6.95 18.80 3.65
N VAL A 29 -6.96 17.49 3.90
CA VAL A 29 -8.15 16.64 3.67
C VAL A 29 -9.32 17.06 4.58
N ASN A 30 -9.04 17.37 5.85
CA ASN A 30 -10.06 17.86 6.77
C ASN A 30 -10.59 19.24 6.36
N GLN A 31 -9.72 20.11 5.84
CA GLN A 31 -10.12 21.40 5.29
C GLN A 31 -11.00 21.25 4.04
N LEU A 32 -10.68 20.32 3.14
CA LEU A 32 -11.50 19.99 1.95
C LEU A 32 -12.94 19.63 2.32
N TRP A 33 -13.13 18.91 3.42
CA TRP A 33 -14.47 18.59 3.93
C TRP A 33 -15.25 19.84 4.34
N THR A 34 -14.59 20.92 4.78
CA THR A 34 -15.26 22.16 5.16
C THR A 34 -15.75 22.97 3.96
N TYR A 35 -15.06 22.88 2.82
CA TYR A 35 -15.41 23.58 1.57
C TYR A 35 -16.62 22.98 0.84
N LEU A 36 -16.92 21.70 1.06
CA LEU A 36 -18.08 21.05 0.48
C LEU A 36 -19.39 21.59 1.05
N THR A 37 -20.35 21.88 0.19
CA THR A 37 -21.71 22.23 0.57
C THR A 37 -22.43 21.06 1.26
N SER A 38 -23.54 21.34 1.94
CA SER A 38 -24.34 20.30 2.59
C SER A 38 -24.90 19.28 1.60
N GLU A 39 -25.19 19.69 0.37
CA GLU A 39 -25.70 18.84 -0.70
C GLU A 39 -24.60 17.91 -1.23
N GLU A 40 -23.42 18.43 -1.56
CA GLU A 40 -22.28 17.62 -2.02
C GLU A 40 -21.82 16.62 -0.94
N LYS A 41 -21.84 17.02 0.34
CA LYS A 41 -21.58 16.11 1.47
C LYS A 41 -22.59 14.96 1.52
N HIS A 42 -23.85 15.24 1.23
CA HIS A 42 -24.90 14.22 1.23
C HIS A 42 -24.74 13.29 0.03
N GLU A 43 -24.47 13.83 -1.14
CA GLU A 43 -24.21 13.07 -2.36
C GLU A 43 -22.99 12.16 -2.19
N PHE A 44 -21.88 12.67 -1.67
CA PHE A 44 -20.68 11.88 -1.38
C PHE A 44 -20.97 10.72 -0.42
N LYS A 45 -21.75 10.96 0.64
CA LYS A 45 -22.17 9.90 1.58
C LYS A 45 -23.07 8.86 0.91
N SER A 46 -23.98 9.28 0.04
CA SER A 46 -24.82 8.35 -0.75
C SER A 46 -23.96 7.52 -1.69
N MET A 47 -22.99 8.11 -2.39
CA MET A 47 -22.05 7.40 -3.25
C MET A 47 -21.19 6.38 -2.49
N LEU A 48 -20.81 6.69 -1.25
CA LEU A 48 -20.08 5.78 -0.36
C LEU A 48 -20.95 4.57 0.05
N HIS A 49 -22.22 4.81 0.38
CA HIS A 49 -23.15 3.76 0.80
C HIS A 49 -23.60 2.86 -0.37
N ASP A 50 -23.74 3.43 -1.56
CA ASP A 50 -24.17 2.71 -2.77
C ASP A 50 -23.00 2.04 -3.51
N GLY A 51 -21.76 2.23 -3.05
CA GLY A 51 -20.54 1.69 -3.69
C GLY A 51 -20.17 2.35 -5.02
N ARG A 52 -20.90 3.39 -5.45
CA ARG A 52 -20.64 4.13 -6.70
C ARG A 52 -19.27 4.79 -6.71
N ILE A 53 -18.74 5.12 -5.53
CA ILE A 53 -17.40 5.71 -5.39
C ILE A 53 -16.29 4.78 -5.90
N SER A 54 -16.49 3.46 -5.84
CA SER A 54 -15.52 2.49 -6.38
C SER A 54 -15.37 2.59 -7.90
N HIS A 55 -16.39 3.08 -8.61
CA HIS A 55 -16.33 3.33 -10.06
C HIS A 55 -15.63 4.64 -10.43
N LEU A 56 -15.54 5.60 -9.51
CA LEU A 56 -14.71 6.79 -9.72
C LEU A 56 -13.22 6.46 -9.55
N LEU A 57 -12.94 5.44 -8.75
CA LEU A 57 -11.62 4.88 -8.51
C LEU A 57 -11.21 3.84 -9.57
N ASN A 58 -11.68 3.93 -10.81
CA ASN A 58 -11.41 2.92 -11.85
C ASN A 58 -9.91 2.70 -12.13
N ASP A 59 -9.07 3.72 -11.94
CA ASP A 59 -7.61 3.61 -12.07
C ASP A 59 -6.94 3.10 -10.78
N TYR A 60 -7.69 3.01 -9.68
CA TYR A 60 -7.24 2.51 -8.40
C TYR A 60 -7.23 0.98 -8.39
N LYS A 61 -6.21 0.39 -9.01
CA LYS A 61 -5.92 -1.03 -8.80
C LYS A 61 -5.39 -1.19 -7.38
N PRO A 62 -6.09 -1.89 -6.46
CA PRO A 62 -5.57 -2.10 -5.12
C PRO A 62 -4.23 -2.84 -5.23
N TRP A 63 -3.21 -2.32 -4.55
CA TRP A 63 -1.91 -2.97 -4.52
C TRP A 63 -2.08 -4.41 -4.02
N LYS A 64 -1.50 -5.34 -4.77
CA LYS A 64 -1.41 -6.75 -4.38
C LYS A 64 0.05 -7.10 -4.22
N PRO A 65 0.45 -7.66 -3.07
CA PRO A 65 1.82 -8.08 -2.88
C PRO A 65 2.23 -9.13 -3.90
N TRP A 66 3.50 -9.06 -4.32
CA TRP A 66 4.06 -9.95 -5.33
C TRP A 66 3.98 -11.44 -4.91
N TRP A 67 4.01 -11.74 -3.62
CA TRP A 67 3.92 -13.11 -3.09
C TRP A 67 2.51 -13.73 -3.15
N LEU A 68 1.48 -12.96 -3.55
CA LEU A 68 0.14 -13.51 -3.82
C LEU A 68 -0.04 -13.94 -5.27
N TYR A 69 0.84 -13.53 -6.17
CA TYR A 69 0.80 -14.00 -7.55
C TYR A 69 1.31 -15.44 -7.59
N LYS A 70 0.57 -16.30 -8.30
CA LYS A 70 1.02 -17.66 -8.56
C LYS A 70 2.24 -17.58 -9.49
N THR A 71 3.43 -17.79 -8.93
CA THR A 71 4.64 -17.99 -9.72
C THR A 71 4.52 -19.29 -10.49
N GLN A 72 5.15 -19.35 -11.66
CA GLN A 72 4.95 -20.31 -12.75
C GLN A 72 5.21 -21.81 -12.42
N ALA A 73 5.36 -22.19 -11.16
CA ALA A 73 5.41 -23.60 -10.81
C ALA A 73 4.03 -24.21 -11.09
N PRO A 74 3.89 -25.17 -12.02
CA PRO A 74 2.63 -25.87 -12.20
C PRO A 74 2.26 -26.49 -10.86
N ALA A 75 1.02 -26.28 -10.42
CA ALA A 75 0.52 -26.93 -9.23
C ALA A 75 0.74 -28.45 -9.39
N LEU A 76 1.49 -29.05 -8.47
CA LEU A 76 1.85 -30.47 -8.53
C LEU A 76 0.60 -31.38 -8.56
N ILE A 77 -0.54 -30.83 -8.16
CA ILE A 77 -1.87 -31.41 -8.24
C ILE A 77 -2.76 -30.36 -8.91
N THR A 78 -3.40 -30.72 -10.02
CA THR A 78 -4.35 -29.86 -10.74
C THR A 78 -5.63 -30.64 -10.96
N ASP A 79 -6.77 -30.08 -10.58
CA ASP A 79 -8.08 -30.69 -10.81
C ASP A 79 -8.38 -30.72 -12.32
N LEU A 80 -8.81 -31.88 -12.82
CA LEU A 80 -9.08 -32.15 -14.25
C LEU A 80 -10.08 -31.16 -14.89
N GLU A 81 -10.94 -30.55 -14.08
CA GLU A 81 -12.00 -29.63 -14.52
C GLU A 81 -11.48 -28.20 -14.77
N ASN A 82 -10.29 -27.85 -14.29
CA ASN A 82 -9.69 -26.52 -14.42
C ASN A 82 -8.63 -26.45 -15.53
N THR A 83 -8.80 -27.23 -16.61
CA THR A 83 -7.96 -27.10 -17.82
C THR A 83 -8.39 -25.88 -18.65
N THR A 84 -8.55 -24.73 -18.01
CA THR A 84 -8.36 -23.46 -18.72
C THR A 84 -6.87 -23.20 -18.62
N THR A 85 -6.17 -23.34 -19.75
CA THR A 85 -4.81 -22.87 -19.97
C THR A 85 -4.52 -21.67 -19.05
N PRO A 86 -3.42 -21.63 -18.28
CA PRO A 86 -3.08 -20.43 -17.54
C PRO A 86 -2.88 -19.35 -18.60
N SER A 87 -3.90 -18.51 -18.78
CA SER A 87 -3.79 -17.29 -19.55
C SER A 87 -2.60 -16.61 -18.92
N SER A 88 -1.54 -16.49 -19.70
CA SER A 88 -0.35 -15.72 -19.39
C SER A 88 -0.76 -14.26 -19.20
N SER A 89 -1.48 -13.96 -18.12
CA SER A 89 -1.58 -12.60 -17.62
C SER A 89 -0.16 -12.28 -17.20
N ALA A 90 0.50 -11.42 -17.98
CA ALA A 90 1.88 -10.99 -17.75
C ALA A 90 2.08 -10.78 -16.25
N LEU A 91 2.92 -11.62 -15.65
CA LEU A 91 3.31 -11.45 -14.26
C LEU A 91 3.94 -10.06 -14.15
N PRO A 92 3.59 -9.28 -13.12
CA PRO A 92 4.21 -7.98 -12.95
C PRO A 92 5.73 -8.16 -12.79
N ASP A 93 6.52 -7.26 -13.41
CA ASP A 93 7.99 -7.26 -13.38
C ASP A 93 8.56 -7.18 -11.94
N THR A 94 7.72 -6.90 -10.96
CA THR A 94 8.05 -6.78 -9.54
C THR A 94 8.17 -8.12 -8.81
N ILE A 95 7.87 -9.26 -9.45
CA ILE A 95 8.04 -10.57 -8.82
C ILE A 95 9.53 -10.97 -8.85
N PRO A 96 10.15 -11.23 -7.68
CA PRO A 96 11.52 -11.72 -7.62
C PRO A 96 11.65 -13.08 -8.32
N ILE A 97 12.69 -13.24 -9.14
CA ILE A 97 12.99 -14.52 -9.79
C ILE A 97 13.53 -15.50 -8.75
N THR A 98 12.85 -16.62 -8.56
CA THR A 98 13.39 -17.75 -7.77
C THR A 98 14.56 -18.39 -8.50
N MET A 99 15.75 -18.30 -7.90
CA MET A 99 16.92 -19.01 -8.42
C MET A 99 16.83 -20.51 -8.09
N PRO A 100 17.03 -21.41 -9.08
CA PRO A 100 17.20 -22.82 -8.79
C PRO A 100 18.51 -23.04 -8.03
N ASN A 101 18.54 -24.04 -7.15
CA ASN A 101 19.74 -24.49 -6.42
C ASN A 101 20.31 -23.46 -5.40
N ILE A 102 19.47 -23.06 -4.43
CA ILE A 102 19.90 -22.21 -3.31
C ILE A 102 20.89 -22.96 -2.43
N VAL A 103 22.10 -22.43 -2.30
CA VAL A 103 23.19 -23.01 -1.51
C VAL A 103 22.91 -22.85 -0.01
N PRO A 104 23.20 -23.85 0.85
CA PRO A 104 23.02 -23.72 2.29
C PRO A 104 23.87 -22.60 2.89
N LEU A 105 23.31 -21.86 3.87
CA LEU A 105 23.98 -20.75 4.53
C LEU A 105 25.38 -21.09 5.10
N PRO A 106 25.62 -22.26 5.73
CA PRO A 106 26.96 -22.61 6.23
C PRO A 106 28.03 -22.74 5.14
N SER A 107 27.64 -22.95 3.88
CA SER A 107 28.57 -23.03 2.76
C SER A 107 28.94 -21.65 2.21
N LEU A 108 28.23 -20.60 2.61
CA LEU A 108 28.44 -19.22 2.17
C LEU A 108 29.32 -18.42 3.15
N THR A 109 29.44 -18.88 4.39
CA THR A 109 30.14 -18.15 5.47
C THR A 109 31.38 -18.91 5.93
N SER A 110 32.47 -18.18 6.19
CA SER A 110 33.70 -18.77 6.74
C SER A 110 33.52 -19.28 8.19
N ILE A 111 32.49 -18.79 8.88
CA ILE A 111 32.13 -19.17 10.26
C ILE A 111 30.76 -19.81 10.23
N LEU A 112 30.56 -20.89 11.00
CA LEU A 112 29.26 -21.52 11.15
C LEU A 112 28.24 -20.51 11.71
N PRO A 113 27.15 -20.20 10.99
CA PRO A 113 26.13 -19.28 11.47
C PRO A 113 25.50 -19.77 12.76
N HIS A 114 25.25 -18.85 13.69
CA HIS A 114 24.55 -19.18 14.93
C HIS A 114 23.11 -19.66 14.62
N ILE A 115 22.58 -20.59 15.42
CA ILE A 115 21.20 -21.11 15.26
C ILE A 115 20.12 -20.01 15.29
N TYR A 116 20.43 -18.83 15.84
CA TYR A 116 19.51 -17.72 15.94
C TYR A 116 19.40 -16.86 14.68
N VAL A 117 20.36 -16.97 13.75
CA VAL A 117 20.36 -16.20 12.49
C VAL A 117 19.08 -16.43 11.68
N ARG A 118 18.51 -17.64 11.73
CA ARG A 118 17.23 -17.92 11.07
C ARG A 118 16.07 -17.07 11.63
N PHE A 119 16.06 -16.78 12.93
CA PHE A 119 15.03 -15.95 13.54
C PHE A 119 15.24 -14.48 13.19
N ASP A 120 16.48 -14.02 13.07
CA ASP A 120 16.79 -12.68 12.57
C ASP A 120 16.26 -12.51 11.12
N VAL A 121 16.42 -13.53 10.27
CA VAL A 121 15.85 -13.52 8.92
C VAL A 121 14.31 -13.48 8.95
N PHE A 122 13.68 -14.23 9.86
CA PHE A 122 12.22 -14.15 10.04
C PHE A 122 11.75 -12.77 10.48
N GLU A 123 12.48 -12.10 11.37
CA GLU A 123 12.15 -10.76 11.84
C GLU A 123 12.25 -9.72 10.70
N ILE A 124 13.32 -9.80 9.91
CA ILE A 124 13.51 -8.95 8.72
C ILE A 124 12.38 -9.17 7.71
N LEU A 125 12.02 -10.43 7.42
CA LEU A 125 10.91 -10.75 6.51
C LEU A 125 9.57 -10.25 7.04
N PHE A 126 9.33 -10.37 8.34
CA PHE A 126 8.13 -9.87 8.98
C PHE A 126 8.02 -8.35 8.89
N ALA A 127 9.10 -7.63 9.20
CA ALA A 127 9.18 -6.17 9.04
C ALA A 127 8.93 -5.75 7.59
N TYR A 128 9.55 -6.44 6.63
CA TYR A 128 9.34 -6.17 5.20
C TYR A 128 7.87 -6.31 4.78
N VAL A 129 7.21 -7.38 5.21
CA VAL A 129 5.79 -7.62 4.91
C VAL A 129 4.92 -6.53 5.53
N LEU A 130 5.17 -6.15 6.79
CA LEU A 130 4.41 -5.11 7.46
C LEU A 130 4.54 -3.75 6.77
N ILE A 131 5.77 -3.33 6.45
CA ILE A 131 6.01 -2.07 5.74
C ILE A 131 5.38 -2.10 4.35
N SER A 132 5.53 -3.20 3.62
CA SER A 132 4.91 -3.35 2.30
C SER A 132 3.39 -3.23 2.37
N ILE A 133 2.73 -3.82 3.39
CA ILE A 133 1.28 -3.71 3.57
C ILE A 133 0.88 -2.30 3.97
N ARG A 134 1.60 -1.69 4.92
CA ARG A 134 1.30 -0.37 5.47
C ARG A 134 1.36 0.72 4.41
N TYR A 135 2.36 0.66 3.55
CA TYR A 135 2.56 1.62 2.46
C TYR A 135 1.94 1.16 1.14
N ARG A 136 1.09 0.13 1.15
CA ARG A 136 0.44 -0.43 -0.06
C ARG A 136 1.43 -0.66 -1.20
N GLY A 137 2.63 -1.16 -0.87
CA GLY A 137 3.69 -1.45 -1.83
C GLY A 137 4.59 -0.28 -2.23
N ASP A 138 4.24 0.96 -1.90
CA ASP A 138 5.05 2.14 -2.20
C ASP A 138 5.68 2.74 -0.94
N PHE A 139 6.60 2.01 -0.34
CA PHE A 139 7.42 2.53 0.76
C PHE A 139 8.59 3.40 0.26
N GLN A 140 8.85 3.44 -1.05
CA GLN A 140 9.97 4.21 -1.62
C GLN A 140 9.68 5.71 -1.69
N SER A 141 8.41 6.09 -1.78
CA SER A 141 7.99 7.48 -1.61
C SER A 141 8.20 8.00 -0.17
N TYR A 142 8.39 7.09 0.81
CA TYR A 142 8.48 7.42 2.25
C TYR A 142 9.70 6.76 2.92
N ILE A 143 10.87 6.77 2.26
CA ILE A 143 12.07 6.03 2.70
C ILE A 143 12.47 6.33 4.15
N SER A 144 12.38 7.59 4.59
CA SER A 144 12.81 8.01 5.92
C SER A 144 11.91 7.39 7.00
N GLU A 145 10.60 7.57 6.86
CA GLU A 145 9.58 7.09 7.78
C GLU A 145 9.50 5.55 7.74
N ALA A 146 9.40 4.99 6.54
CA ALA A 146 9.33 3.55 6.34
C ALA A 146 10.59 2.85 6.83
N GLY A 147 11.77 3.46 6.63
CA GLY A 147 13.04 2.94 7.13
C GLY A 147 13.14 2.96 8.65
N SER A 148 12.68 4.04 9.30
CA SER A 148 12.61 4.15 10.76
C SER A 148 11.64 3.12 11.35
N GLU A 149 10.43 2.99 10.80
CA GLU A 149 9.45 1.98 11.21
C GLU A 149 9.98 0.56 10.97
N PHE A 150 10.61 0.30 9.82
CA PHE A 150 11.22 -0.99 9.51
C PHE A 150 12.27 -1.36 10.54
N LEU A 151 13.19 -0.45 10.84
CA LEU A 151 14.22 -0.66 11.84
C LEU A 151 13.59 -0.87 13.21
N HIS A 152 12.60 -0.08 13.62
CA HIS A 152 11.93 -0.28 14.90
C HIS A 152 11.33 -1.69 15.04
N ILE A 153 10.77 -2.24 13.97
CA ILE A 153 10.20 -3.59 13.95
C ILE A 153 11.29 -4.66 13.90
N ALA A 154 12.30 -4.49 13.05
CA ALA A 154 13.35 -5.47 12.78
C ALA A 154 14.48 -5.49 13.83
N SER A 155 14.54 -4.47 14.69
CA SER A 155 15.68 -4.23 15.56
C SER A 155 15.56 -4.83 16.96
N ARG A 156 14.47 -5.54 17.29
CA ARG A 156 14.29 -6.08 18.64
C ARG A 156 15.42 -7.04 19.04
N HIS A 157 16.05 -7.70 18.07
CA HIS A 157 17.26 -8.51 18.27
C HIS A 157 18.55 -7.91 17.67
N ILE A 158 18.46 -7.01 16.70
CA ILE A 158 19.62 -6.46 15.97
C ILE A 158 20.31 -5.30 16.74
N THR A 159 19.57 -4.36 17.33
CA THR A 159 20.18 -3.21 18.04
C THR A 159 20.62 -3.53 19.46
N GLN A 160 20.03 -4.54 20.12
CA GLN A 160 20.46 -4.91 21.48
C GLN A 160 21.93 -5.36 21.57
N LYS A 161 22.51 -5.86 20.48
CA LYS A 161 23.93 -6.26 20.45
C LYS A 161 24.87 -5.09 20.19
N ALA A 162 24.45 -4.04 19.48
CA ALA A 162 25.31 -2.89 19.23
C ALA A 162 25.72 -2.20 20.54
N THR A 163 24.80 -2.13 21.52
CA THR A 163 25.08 -1.52 22.83
C THR A 163 25.90 -2.38 23.79
N ILE A 164 26.11 -3.67 23.50
CA ILE A 164 26.85 -4.58 24.41
C ILE A 164 28.35 -4.61 24.05
N PHE A 165 28.74 -4.21 22.84
CA PHE A 165 30.14 -4.23 22.41
C PHE A 165 30.89 -2.90 22.56
N ASP A 166 30.21 -1.82 22.94
CA ASP A 166 30.84 -0.51 23.19
C ASP A 166 31.32 -0.31 24.65
N ASP A 167 31.09 -1.29 25.54
CA ASP A 167 31.41 -1.22 26.98
C ASP A 167 32.57 -2.15 27.42
N VAL A 168 33.48 -2.55 26.51
CA VAL A 168 34.73 -3.29 26.85
C VAL A 168 35.96 -2.63 26.24
#